data_AF-A0A7S1S9W1-F1
#
_entry.id   AF-A0A7S1S9W1-F1
#
_cell.length_a   1.000
_cell.length_b   1.000
_cell.length_c   1.000
_cell.angle_alpha   90.00
_cell.angle_beta   90.00
_cell.angle_gamma   90.00
#
_symmetry.space_group_name_H-M   'P 1'
#
loop_
_entity.id
_entity.type
_entity.pdbx_description
1 polymer ?
#
loop_
_entity_poly.entity_id
_entity_poly.type
_entity_poly.pdbx_seq_one_letter_code
_entity_poly.pdbx_strand_id
1 'polypeptide(L)'
;KEHGFKSVRPLPHDALDWDGYECELYFRTFGQFHPRRALQEHGKRHCKPLRPTSFREMIMEKEQPDEELFRHRAATKGRVSVIVPTIEARRAFHESLWESFQEQKWPDKELVVVETYHTRPSGFLSELARDDPRVTYVGFRRRLPNGKQAESADRRPLLGGRHEQFDYSVGLKRNIAVYLASGEFVAHFDDDDLYAPNYLT
;
A
#
# COMPACT_ATOMS: atom_id res chain seq x y z
N LYS A 1 19.24 11.05 30.75
CA LYS A 1 19.49 10.52 29.39
C LYS A 1 18.89 9.13 29.32
N GLU A 2 17.61 9.02 28.98
CA GLU A 2 16.98 7.75 28.64
C GLU A 2 16.58 7.83 27.18
N HIS A 3 17.24 7.05 26.33
CA HIS A 3 16.79 6.84 24.97
C HIS A 3 15.55 5.97 25.06
N GLY A 4 14.37 6.59 25.02
CA GLY A 4 13.09 5.90 24.95
C GLY A 4 13.05 5.04 23.68
N PHE A 5 13.40 3.76 23.81
CA PHE A 5 13.25 2.80 22.73
C PHE A 5 11.76 2.75 22.37
N LYS A 6 11.42 3.21 21.17
CA LYS A 6 10.06 3.05 20.63
C LYS A 6 9.78 1.56 20.59
N SER A 7 8.71 1.14 21.27
CA SER A 7 8.25 -0.25 21.30
C SER A 7 8.08 -0.76 19.86
N VAL A 8 8.95 -1.68 19.44
CA VAL A 8 8.82 -2.41 18.17
C VAL A 8 7.97 -3.64 18.46
N ARG A 9 6.98 -3.92 17.61
CA ARG A 9 6.23 -5.17 17.75
C ARG A 9 7.18 -6.35 17.51
N PRO A 10 7.25 -7.31 18.44
CA PRO A 10 8.04 -8.51 18.22
C PRO A 10 7.45 -9.28 17.04
N LEU A 11 8.32 -9.94 16.28
CA LEU A 11 7.88 -10.89 15.28
C LEU A 11 7.04 -11.99 15.94
N PRO A 12 5.97 -12.45 15.29
CA PRO A 12 5.23 -13.61 15.78
C PRO A 12 6.08 -14.88 15.63
N HIS A 13 5.71 -15.94 16.34
CA HIS A 13 6.49 -17.19 16.38
C HIS A 13 6.59 -17.88 15.01
N ASP A 14 5.59 -17.71 14.15
CA ASP A 14 5.56 -18.22 12.78
C ASP A 14 6.44 -17.40 11.81
N ALA A 15 7.14 -16.37 12.29
CA ALA A 15 8.10 -15.61 11.49
C ALA A 15 9.48 -16.29 11.36
N LEU A 16 9.70 -17.41 12.04
CA LEU A 16 10.97 -18.16 11.95
C LEU A 16 11.27 -18.66 10.53
N ASP A 17 10.22 -18.87 9.76
CA ASP A 17 10.23 -19.39 8.41
C ASP A 17 9.81 -18.33 7.37
N TRP A 18 9.80 -17.05 7.76
CA TRP A 18 9.54 -15.94 6.85
C TRP A 18 10.78 -15.54 6.05
N ASP A 19 10.58 -15.10 4.82
CA ASP A 19 11.62 -14.43 4.04
C ASP A 19 11.81 -12.95 4.47
N GLY A 20 12.82 -12.30 3.88
CA GLY A 20 13.13 -10.90 4.18
C GLY A 20 12.00 -9.93 3.77
N TYR A 21 11.24 -10.24 2.73
CA TYR A 21 10.13 -9.42 2.24
C TYR A 21 8.88 -9.57 3.11
N GLU A 22 8.60 -10.77 3.60
CA GLU A 22 7.56 -11.09 4.58
C GLU A 22 7.83 -10.34 5.90
N CYS A 23 9.08 -10.34 6.36
CA CYS A 23 9.51 -9.54 7.50
C CYS A 23 9.38 -8.04 7.22
N GLU A 24 9.79 -7.56 6.04
CA GLU A 24 9.66 -6.16 5.68
C GLU A 24 8.19 -5.70 5.64
N LEU A 25 7.31 -6.50 5.03
CA LEU A 25 5.86 -6.24 5.02
C LEU A 25 5.33 -6.08 6.44
N TYR A 26 5.63 -7.02 7.33
CA TYR A 26 5.18 -6.97 8.71
C TYR A 26 5.76 -5.77 9.46
N PHE A 27 7.08 -5.56 9.43
CA PHE A 27 7.72 -4.49 10.20
C PHE A 27 7.36 -3.10 9.71
N ARG A 28 7.42 -2.88 8.39
CA ARG A 28 7.15 -1.56 7.80
C ARG A 28 5.69 -1.16 7.95
N THR A 29 4.79 -2.14 8.07
CA THR A 29 3.37 -1.92 8.33
C THR A 29 2.98 -2.13 9.79
N PHE A 30 3.95 -2.25 10.69
CA PHE A 30 3.74 -2.41 12.13
C PHE A 30 2.78 -3.56 12.51
N GLY A 31 2.85 -4.65 11.75
CA GLY A 31 2.07 -5.87 11.91
C GLY A 31 0.63 -5.78 11.42
N GLN A 32 0.28 -4.73 10.67
CA GLN A 32 -1.01 -4.60 10.02
C GLN A 32 -1.18 -5.64 8.90
N PHE A 33 -0.11 -5.87 8.14
CA PHE A 33 -0.07 -6.86 7.08
C PHE A 33 0.76 -8.05 7.53
N HIS A 34 0.09 -9.18 7.72
CA HIS A 34 0.73 -10.42 8.16
C HIS A 34 0.79 -11.39 6.98
N PRO A 35 1.99 -11.75 6.50
CA PRO A 35 2.17 -12.42 5.20
C PRO A 35 1.36 -13.73 5.10
N ARG A 36 1.30 -14.50 6.18
CA ARG A 36 0.62 -15.82 6.19
C ARG A 36 -0.82 -15.84 6.69
N ARG A 37 -1.40 -14.70 7.08
CA ARG A 37 -2.81 -14.67 7.51
C ARG A 37 -3.79 -14.50 6.36
N ALA A 38 -3.34 -13.97 5.24
CA ALA A 38 -4.10 -13.98 3.99
C ALA A 38 -4.45 -15.41 3.53
N LEU A 39 -3.59 -16.40 3.86
CA LEU A 39 -3.63 -17.76 3.31
C LEU A 39 -4.35 -18.80 4.18
N GLN A 40 -4.86 -18.46 5.38
CA GLN A 40 -5.52 -19.47 6.22
C GLN A 40 -6.93 -19.78 5.72
N GLU A 41 -7.05 -20.87 4.95
CA GLU A 41 -8.22 -21.43 4.25
C GLU A 41 -9.47 -21.73 5.11
N HIS A 42 -9.46 -21.47 6.41
CA HIS A 42 -10.54 -21.87 7.32
C HIS A 42 -11.26 -20.74 8.04
N GLY A 43 -11.03 -19.47 7.67
CA GLY A 43 -11.83 -18.35 8.17
C GLY A 43 -11.78 -18.13 9.69
N LYS A 44 -10.92 -18.84 10.43
CA LYS A 44 -10.78 -18.73 11.89
C LYS A 44 -9.56 -17.87 12.21
N ARG A 45 -9.83 -16.61 12.55
CA ARG A 45 -8.83 -15.64 12.97
C ARG A 45 -8.24 -16.00 14.33
N HIS A 46 -6.92 -16.00 14.45
CA HIS A 46 -6.25 -15.73 15.73
C HIS A 46 -5.73 -14.28 15.72
N CYS A 47 -6.55 -13.38 16.25
CA CYS A 47 -6.06 -12.10 16.75
C CYS A 47 -6.94 -11.60 17.88
N LYS A 48 -6.33 -11.45 19.07
CA LYS A 48 -6.89 -10.56 20.07
C LYS A 48 -6.76 -9.12 19.53
N PRO A 49 -7.83 -8.30 19.61
CA PRO A 49 -7.79 -6.91 19.16
C PRO A 49 -6.68 -6.15 19.91
N LEU A 50 -5.83 -5.44 19.17
CA LEU A 50 -4.74 -4.67 19.75
C LEU A 50 -5.27 -3.30 20.16
N ARG A 51 -5.07 -2.95 21.44
CA ARG A 51 -5.36 -1.59 21.93
C ARG A 51 -4.35 -0.61 21.33
N PRO A 52 -4.78 0.59 20.91
CA PRO A 52 -3.92 1.52 20.20
C PRO A 52 -3.03 2.27 21.19
N THR A 53 -1.72 2.12 21.06
CA THR A 53 -0.78 3.10 21.60
C THR A 53 0.14 3.56 20.45
N SER A 54 0.04 4.85 20.12
CA SER A 54 0.94 5.64 19.26
C SER A 54 0.93 5.46 17.72
N PHE A 55 -0.16 5.01 17.11
CA PHE A 55 -0.27 4.90 15.63
C PHE A 55 -1.15 5.98 14.95
N ARG A 56 -1.87 6.78 15.74
CA ARG A 56 -2.82 7.81 15.27
C ARG A 56 -2.21 8.94 14.42
N GLU A 57 -0.88 9.03 14.34
CA GLU A 57 -0.19 10.10 13.60
C GLU A 57 0.51 9.64 12.31
N MET A 58 0.47 8.34 11.97
CA MET A 58 1.17 7.80 10.78
C MET A 58 0.24 7.35 9.65
N ILE A 59 -0.99 6.95 9.99
CA ILE A 59 -2.04 6.62 9.02
C ILE A 59 -3.15 7.65 9.23
N MET A 60 -3.12 8.74 8.46
CA MET A 60 -4.17 9.75 8.36
C MET A 60 -4.52 10.54 9.65
N GLU A 61 -4.85 11.82 9.48
CA GLU A 61 -5.45 12.69 10.51
C GLU A 61 -6.88 12.26 10.92
N LYS A 62 -7.34 11.06 10.54
CA LYS A 62 -8.64 10.55 10.93
C LYS A 62 -8.51 9.82 12.26
N GLU A 63 -9.31 10.22 13.23
CA GLU A 63 -9.28 9.72 14.62
C GLU A 63 -9.50 8.21 14.77
N GLN A 64 -9.87 7.47 13.73
CA GLN A 64 -9.94 6.00 13.73
C GLN A 64 -9.59 5.49 12.32
N PRO A 65 -8.54 4.68 12.12
CA PRO A 65 -8.34 3.99 10.86
C PRO A 65 -9.50 3.00 10.66
N ASP A 66 -10.08 2.99 9.47
CA ASP A 66 -11.18 2.10 9.13
C ASP A 66 -10.62 0.66 9.08
N GLU A 67 -10.80 -0.11 10.16
CA GLU A 67 -10.36 -1.50 10.28
C GLU A 67 -10.89 -2.36 9.11
N GLU A 68 -11.98 -1.96 8.49
CA GLU A 68 -12.55 -2.58 7.30
C GLU A 68 -11.67 -2.50 6.06
N LEU A 69 -10.94 -1.40 5.86
CA LEU A 69 -10.10 -1.16 4.68
C LEU A 69 -8.93 -2.17 4.58
N PHE A 70 -8.47 -2.66 5.73
CA PHE A 70 -7.31 -3.57 5.82
C PHE A 70 -7.72 -5.03 5.99
N ARG A 71 -9.02 -5.34 5.88
CA ARG A 71 -9.49 -6.72 5.85
C ARG A 71 -9.15 -7.32 4.49
N HIS A 72 -8.31 -8.35 4.50
CA HIS A 72 -8.13 -9.23 3.36
C HIS A 72 -9.49 -9.77 2.91
N ARG A 73 -9.86 -9.51 1.66
CA ARG A 73 -11.10 -10.01 1.05
C ARG A 73 -10.81 -11.37 0.43
N ALA A 74 -11.76 -12.31 0.53
CA ALA A 74 -11.62 -13.58 -0.16
C ALA A 74 -11.52 -13.33 -1.67
N ALA A 75 -10.67 -14.10 -2.36
CA ALA A 75 -10.51 -13.98 -3.79
C ALA A 75 -11.85 -14.19 -4.50
N THR A 76 -12.21 -13.25 -5.37
CA THR A 76 -13.40 -13.28 -6.23
C THR A 76 -13.01 -13.92 -7.54
N LYS A 77 -13.64 -15.06 -7.85
CA LYS A 77 -13.38 -15.83 -9.07
C LYS A 77 -13.58 -14.96 -10.32
N GLY A 78 -12.60 -14.94 -11.21
CA GLY A 78 -12.61 -14.17 -12.46
C GLY A 78 -12.33 -12.68 -12.31
N ARG A 79 -12.18 -12.13 -11.09
CA ARG A 79 -11.82 -10.72 -10.91
C ARG A 79 -10.33 -10.50 -11.15
N VAL A 80 -10.00 -9.38 -11.79
CA VAL A 80 -8.62 -8.88 -11.93
C VAL A 80 -8.40 -7.69 -10.98
N SER A 81 -7.39 -7.78 -10.12
CA SER A 81 -6.91 -6.66 -9.32
C SER A 81 -5.73 -5.99 -10.00
N VAL A 82 -5.92 -4.76 -10.47
CA VAL A 82 -4.85 -3.93 -11.00
C VAL A 82 -4.15 -3.24 -9.83
N ILE A 83 -2.90 -3.61 -9.57
CA ILE A 83 -2.12 -3.02 -8.46
C ILE A 83 -1.16 -1.95 -8.98
N VAL A 84 -1.06 -0.84 -8.24
CA VAL A 84 -0.24 0.31 -8.64
C VAL A 84 0.52 0.88 -7.44
N PRO A 85 1.85 0.78 -7.42
CA PRO A 85 2.68 1.53 -6.50
C PRO A 85 2.87 2.96 -7.03
N THR A 86 2.70 3.97 -6.18
CA THR A 86 2.98 5.37 -6.56
C THR A 86 3.61 6.16 -5.40
N ILE A 87 4.04 7.39 -5.69
CA ILE A 87 4.63 8.33 -4.74
C ILE A 87 4.09 9.75 -4.95
N GLU A 88 4.18 10.59 -3.92
CA GLU A 88 3.72 11.99 -3.98
C GLU A 88 4.30 12.80 -5.17
N ALA A 89 5.54 12.54 -5.58
CA ALA A 89 6.17 13.25 -6.70
C ALA A 89 5.59 12.87 -8.08
N ARG A 90 4.80 11.79 -8.17
CA ARG A 90 4.23 11.25 -9.42
C ARG A 90 2.74 11.57 -9.61
N ARG A 91 2.17 12.44 -8.77
CA ARG A 91 0.76 12.83 -8.83
C ARG A 91 0.25 13.30 -10.18
N ALA A 92 1.12 13.86 -11.03
CA ALA A 92 0.76 14.30 -12.36
C ALA A 92 0.24 13.16 -13.26
N PHE A 93 0.54 11.90 -12.94
CA PHE A 93 0.11 10.75 -13.74
C PHE A 93 -1.17 10.07 -13.23
N HIS A 94 -1.70 10.48 -12.07
CA HIS A 94 -2.78 9.74 -11.42
C HIS A 94 -4.10 9.75 -12.23
N GLU A 95 -4.38 10.85 -12.94
CA GLU A 95 -5.55 10.94 -13.82
C GLU A 95 -5.39 10.03 -15.05
N SER A 96 -4.23 10.04 -15.71
CA SER A 96 -3.94 9.15 -16.85
C SER A 96 -3.92 7.66 -16.47
N LEU A 97 -3.47 7.34 -15.25
CA LEU A 97 -3.59 6.00 -14.69
C LEU A 97 -5.05 5.58 -14.58
N TRP A 98 -5.91 6.45 -14.05
CA TRP A 98 -7.33 6.18 -13.92
C TRP A 98 -7.99 5.97 -15.29
N GLU A 99 -7.68 6.81 -16.28
CA GLU A 99 -8.14 6.64 -17.66
C GLU A 99 -7.72 5.26 -18.21
N SER A 100 -6.45 4.89 -18.06
CA SER A 100 -5.94 3.59 -18.50
C SER A 100 -6.68 2.41 -17.84
N PHE A 101 -6.97 2.52 -16.54
CA PHE A 101 -7.74 1.50 -15.81
C PHE A 101 -9.20 1.45 -16.28
N GLN A 102 -9.85 2.61 -16.43
CA GLN A 102 -11.25 2.72 -16.79
C GLN A 102 -11.53 2.12 -18.17
N GLU A 103 -10.62 2.35 -19.12
CA GLU A 103 -10.71 1.87 -20.50
C GLU A 103 -10.48 0.36 -20.65
N GLN A 104 -9.97 -0.34 -19.62
CA GLN A 104 -9.79 -1.79 -19.71
C GLN A 104 -11.14 -2.50 -19.93
N LYS A 105 -11.21 -3.40 -20.91
CA LYS A 105 -12.48 -4.09 -21.24
C LYS A 105 -12.82 -5.26 -20.33
N TRP A 106 -11.91 -5.68 -19.45
CA TRP A 106 -12.19 -6.75 -18.50
C TRP A 106 -13.39 -6.37 -17.59
N PRO A 107 -14.42 -7.23 -17.47
CA PRO A 107 -15.71 -6.85 -16.89
C PRO A 107 -15.66 -6.66 -15.37
N ASP A 108 -14.99 -7.56 -14.63
CA ASP A 108 -14.83 -7.47 -13.17
C ASP A 108 -13.37 -7.14 -12.83
N LYS A 109 -13.10 -5.85 -12.62
CA LYS A 109 -11.78 -5.33 -12.27
C LYS A 109 -11.85 -4.33 -11.13
N GLU A 110 -10.82 -4.32 -10.31
CA GLU A 110 -10.60 -3.33 -9.25
C GLU A 110 -9.21 -2.71 -9.39
N LEU A 111 -9.05 -1.51 -8.86
CA LEU A 111 -7.81 -0.76 -8.83
C LEU A 111 -7.33 -0.65 -7.38
N VAL A 112 -6.12 -1.13 -7.10
CA VAL A 112 -5.50 -1.07 -5.78
C VAL A 112 -4.26 -0.20 -5.85
N VAL A 113 -4.32 1.00 -5.29
CA VAL A 113 -3.22 1.97 -5.33
C VAL A 113 -2.59 2.12 -3.95
N VAL A 114 -1.27 1.97 -3.89
CA VAL A 114 -0.46 2.19 -2.69
C VAL A 114 0.47 3.38 -2.91
N GLU A 115 0.13 4.53 -2.33
CA GLU A 115 0.94 5.76 -2.38
C GLU A 115 1.80 5.88 -1.12
N THR A 116 3.05 6.30 -1.28
CA THR A 116 3.81 6.91 -0.18
C THR A 116 3.98 8.41 -0.40
N TYR A 117 3.86 9.18 0.67
CA TYR A 117 3.94 10.64 0.60
C TYR A 117 4.64 11.23 1.82
N HIS A 118 5.20 12.43 1.69
CA HIS A 118 5.85 13.17 2.77
C HIS A 118 4.98 14.32 3.28
N THR A 119 4.40 15.09 2.34
CA THR A 119 3.64 16.30 2.64
C THR A 119 2.15 16.01 2.68
N ARG A 120 1.57 15.56 1.57
CA ARG A 120 0.14 15.28 1.45
C ARG A 120 -0.13 14.03 0.59
N PRO A 121 -1.25 13.31 0.78
CA PRO A 121 -1.66 12.27 -0.16
C PRO A 121 -2.17 12.88 -1.49
N SER A 122 -2.36 12.06 -2.52
CA SER A 122 -3.09 12.48 -3.72
C SER A 122 -4.55 12.83 -3.40
N GLY A 123 -4.94 14.07 -3.71
CA GLY A 123 -6.33 14.52 -3.61
C GLY A 123 -7.25 13.73 -4.55
N PHE A 124 -6.85 13.63 -5.83
CA PHE A 124 -7.58 12.89 -6.87
C PHE A 124 -7.87 11.44 -6.47
N LEU A 125 -6.85 10.65 -6.09
CA LEU A 125 -7.07 9.24 -5.71
C LEU A 125 -7.89 9.10 -4.41
N SER A 126 -7.77 10.07 -3.49
CA SER A 126 -8.55 10.08 -2.25
C SER A 126 -10.03 10.37 -2.47
N GLU A 127 -10.36 11.17 -3.49
CA GLU A 127 -11.73 11.44 -3.93
C GLU A 127 -12.26 10.26 -4.75
N LEU A 128 -11.47 9.78 -5.71
CA LEU A 128 -11.82 8.64 -6.55
C LEU A 128 -12.16 7.38 -5.73
N ALA A 129 -11.36 7.05 -4.71
CA ALA A 129 -11.62 5.89 -3.84
C ALA A 129 -12.85 6.05 -2.93
N ARG A 130 -13.33 7.28 -2.74
CA ARG A 130 -14.58 7.55 -2.02
C ARG A 130 -15.79 7.36 -2.92
N ASP A 131 -15.64 7.72 -4.18
CA ASP A 131 -16.75 7.80 -5.13
C ASP A 131 -16.91 6.52 -5.96
N ASP A 132 -15.83 5.79 -6.22
CA ASP A 132 -15.83 4.54 -6.97
C ASP A 132 -15.46 3.33 -6.10
N PRO A 133 -16.39 2.37 -5.87
CA PRO A 133 -16.15 1.21 -5.01
C PRO A 133 -15.16 0.20 -5.58
N ARG A 134 -14.76 0.34 -6.85
CA ARG A 134 -13.72 -0.48 -7.48
C ARG A 134 -12.32 -0.02 -7.11
N VAL A 135 -12.17 1.13 -6.44
CA VAL A 135 -10.87 1.72 -6.15
C VAL A 135 -10.55 1.58 -4.66
N THR A 136 -9.51 0.81 -4.37
CA THR A 136 -8.89 0.74 -3.04
C THR A 136 -7.62 1.59 -3.04
N TYR A 137 -7.63 2.68 -2.27
CA TYR A 137 -6.48 3.58 -2.17
C TYR A 137 -5.94 3.61 -0.74
N VAL A 138 -4.64 3.37 -0.59
CA VAL A 138 -3.94 3.43 0.70
C VAL A 138 -2.71 4.33 0.58
N GLY A 139 -2.72 5.42 1.36
CA GLY A 139 -1.60 6.34 1.47
C GLY A 139 -0.79 6.12 2.76
N PHE A 140 0.53 6.03 2.64
CA PHE A 140 1.46 5.93 3.76
C PHE A 140 2.32 7.20 3.88
N ARG A 141 2.18 7.91 5.00
CA ARG A 141 3.05 9.06 5.28
C ARG A 141 4.46 8.61 5.69
N ARG A 142 5.47 9.08 4.98
CA ARG A 142 6.89 8.82 5.22
C ARG A 142 7.54 10.02 5.91
N ARG A 143 8.09 9.81 7.11
CA ARG A 143 8.84 10.85 7.83
C ARG A 143 10.29 10.83 7.34
N LEU A 144 10.82 11.98 6.92
CA LEU A 144 12.25 12.14 6.65
C LEU A 144 13.04 12.14 7.98
N PRO A 145 14.27 11.61 8.00
CA PRO A 145 15.12 11.73 9.18
C PRO A 145 15.39 13.20 9.47
N ASN A 146 15.34 13.55 10.75
CA ASN A 146 15.61 14.89 11.30
C ASN A 146 14.51 15.93 11.08
N GLY A 147 13.30 15.53 10.68
CA GLY A 147 12.16 16.46 10.57
C GLY A 147 12.33 17.56 9.52
N LYS A 148 13.37 17.47 8.68
CA LYS A 148 13.52 18.35 7.52
C LYS A 148 12.38 18.02 6.57
N GLN A 149 11.64 19.06 6.16
CA GLN A 149 10.70 18.93 5.04
C GLN A 149 11.50 18.50 3.81
N ALA A 150 10.87 17.72 2.91
CA ALA A 150 11.50 17.36 1.65
C ALA A 150 11.79 18.66 0.89
N GLU A 151 13.03 19.15 0.95
CA GLU A 151 13.45 20.26 0.10
C GLU A 151 13.30 19.77 -1.35
N SER A 152 12.45 20.50 -2.08
CA SER A 152 12.16 20.44 -3.52
C SER A 152 12.60 19.17 -4.25
N ALA A 153 11.59 18.42 -4.71
CA ALA A 153 11.63 17.19 -5.49
C ALA A 153 12.37 17.25 -6.86
N ASP A 154 13.26 18.22 -7.07
CA ASP A 154 13.90 18.49 -8.36
C ASP A 154 15.27 17.83 -8.56
N ARG A 155 15.80 17.13 -7.54
CA ARG A 155 17.04 16.35 -7.70
C ARG A 155 16.74 14.86 -7.77
N ARG A 156 16.43 14.39 -8.98
CA ARG A 156 16.38 12.96 -9.30
C ARG A 156 17.79 12.36 -9.13
N PRO A 157 18.03 11.36 -8.27
CA PRO A 157 19.14 10.46 -8.48
C PRO A 157 18.72 9.49 -9.60
N LEU A 158 19.42 9.57 -10.72
CA LEU A 158 19.41 8.54 -11.76
C LEU A 158 19.73 7.19 -11.10
N LEU A 159 18.86 6.20 -11.35
CA LEU A 159 19.04 4.76 -11.09
C LEU A 159 19.59 4.35 -9.71
N GLY A 160 18.73 3.72 -8.90
CA GLY A 160 19.16 2.69 -7.94
C GLY A 160 20.01 3.15 -6.74
N GLY A 161 19.90 4.39 -6.28
CA GLY A 161 20.68 4.84 -5.12
C GLY A 161 19.99 5.91 -4.28
N ARG A 162 19.81 5.62 -2.98
CA ARG A 162 19.41 6.52 -1.86
C ARG A 162 17.92 6.78 -1.57
N HIS A 163 16.96 6.45 -2.43
CA HIS A 163 15.52 6.59 -2.09
C HIS A 163 15.02 5.50 -1.12
N GLU A 164 15.58 4.28 -1.18
CA GLU A 164 15.18 3.15 -0.32
C GLU A 164 15.41 3.38 1.19
N GLN A 165 16.28 4.34 1.56
CA GLN A 165 16.50 4.64 2.98
C GLN A 165 15.33 5.42 3.61
N PHE A 166 14.50 6.10 2.80
CA PHE A 166 13.45 6.99 3.31
C PHE A 166 12.04 6.65 2.82
N ASP A 167 11.93 5.83 1.78
CA ASP A 167 10.64 5.37 1.23
C ASP A 167 10.52 3.84 1.22
N TYR A 168 9.30 3.33 1.04
CA TYR A 168 9.07 1.92 0.76
C TYR A 168 9.59 1.55 -0.63
N SER A 169 10.24 0.39 -0.72
CA SER A 169 10.58 -0.20 -2.02
C SER A 169 9.31 -0.40 -2.85
N VAL A 170 9.46 -0.39 -4.17
CA VAL A 170 8.34 -0.70 -5.09
C VAL A 170 7.80 -2.11 -4.79
N GLY A 171 8.69 -3.06 -4.50
CA GLY A 171 8.32 -4.42 -4.10
C GLY A 171 7.44 -4.46 -2.85
N LEU A 172 7.80 -3.70 -1.81
CA LEU A 172 6.99 -3.62 -0.59
C LEU A 172 5.60 -3.03 -0.87
N LYS A 173 5.51 -1.95 -1.66
CA LYS A 173 4.21 -1.37 -2.06
C LYS A 173 3.34 -2.37 -2.82
N ARG A 174 3.95 -3.14 -3.74
CA ARG A 174 3.27 -4.22 -4.46
C ARG A 174 2.82 -5.33 -3.51
N ASN A 175 3.63 -5.74 -2.53
CA ASN A 175 3.22 -6.74 -1.52
C ASN A 175 2.01 -6.27 -0.70
N ILE A 176 1.97 -4.98 -0.32
CA ILE A 176 0.80 -4.39 0.35
C ILE A 176 -0.41 -4.43 -0.58
N ALA A 177 -0.25 -4.03 -1.85
CA ALA A 177 -1.35 -4.02 -2.81
C ALA A 177 -1.89 -5.44 -3.10
N VAL A 178 -1.02 -6.45 -3.21
CA VAL A 178 -1.40 -7.87 -3.36
C VAL A 178 -2.17 -8.35 -2.14
N TYR A 179 -1.78 -7.96 -0.92
CA TYR A 179 -2.53 -8.34 0.27
C TYR A 179 -3.94 -7.72 0.30
N LEU A 180 -4.10 -6.52 -0.26
CA LEU A 180 -5.39 -5.82 -0.34
C LEU A 180 -6.25 -6.28 -1.50
N ALA A 181 -5.65 -6.90 -2.53
CA ALA A 181 -6.34 -7.41 -3.70
C ALA A 181 -7.38 -8.47 -3.34
N SER A 182 -8.50 -8.43 -4.04
CA SER A 182 -9.62 -9.37 -3.95
C SER A 182 -9.85 -10.16 -5.23
N GLY A 183 -8.99 -10.01 -6.23
CA GLY A 183 -9.05 -10.72 -7.51
C GLY A 183 -8.43 -12.11 -7.47
N GLU A 184 -8.91 -12.99 -8.35
CA GLU A 184 -8.22 -14.25 -8.66
C GLU A 184 -6.92 -13.99 -9.42
N PHE A 185 -6.89 -12.91 -10.21
CA PHE A 185 -5.74 -12.49 -11.00
C PHE A 185 -5.24 -11.13 -10.54
N VAL A 186 -3.92 -10.93 -10.60
CA VAL A 186 -3.27 -9.65 -10.31
C VAL A 186 -2.54 -9.16 -11.55
N ALA A 187 -2.80 -7.91 -11.93
CA ALA A 187 -2.09 -7.20 -12.99
C ALA A 187 -1.30 -6.03 -12.40
N HIS A 188 -0.07 -5.82 -12.84
CA HIS A 188 0.75 -4.69 -12.38
C HIS A 188 0.66 -3.57 -13.41
N PHE A 189 0.22 -2.38 -12.98
CA PHE A 189 0.38 -1.16 -13.75
C PHE A 189 1.47 -0.30 -13.09
N ASP A 190 2.31 0.33 -13.90
CA ASP A 190 3.16 1.44 -13.48
C ASP A 190 2.37 2.74 -13.69
N ASP A 191 2.51 3.69 -12.77
CA ASP A 191 1.70 4.91 -12.76
C ASP A 191 2.06 5.88 -13.89
N ASP A 192 3.24 5.75 -14.48
CA ASP A 192 3.75 6.56 -15.59
C ASP A 192 3.59 5.94 -16.99
N ASP A 193 2.91 4.79 -17.10
CA ASP A 193 2.66 4.09 -18.37
C ASP A 193 1.23 4.29 -18.91
N LEU A 194 1.06 4.05 -20.21
CA LEU A 194 -0.24 4.02 -20.88
C LEU A 194 -0.61 2.60 -21.28
N TYR A 195 -1.82 2.16 -20.94
CA TYR A 195 -2.31 0.82 -21.24
C TYR A 195 -3.45 0.87 -22.26
N ALA A 196 -3.35 0.05 -23.31
CA ALA A 196 -4.41 -0.03 -24.31
C ALA A 196 -5.70 -0.63 -23.71
N PRO A 197 -6.91 -0.32 -24.25
CA PRO A 197 -8.19 -0.83 -23.72
C PRO A 197 -8.31 -2.36 -23.64
N ASN A 198 -7.55 -3.08 -24.49
CA ASN A 198 -7.54 -4.53 -24.53
C ASN A 198 -6.26 -5.12 -23.87
N TYR A 199 -5.62 -4.40 -22.94
CA TYR A 199 -4.42 -4.92 -22.27
C TYR A 199 -4.77 -6.04 -21.28
N LEU A 200 -5.87 -5.89 -20.54
CA LEU A 200 -6.51 -6.98 -19.80
C LEU A 200 -7.46 -7.74 -20.73
N THR A 201 -7.22 -9.03 -20.98
CA THR A 201 -7.95 -9.87 -21.97
C THR A 201 -8.48 -11.16 -21.41
#